data_AF-A0A1I0EU73-F1
#
_entry.id   AF-A0A1I0EU73-F1
#
_cell.length_a   1.000
_cell.length_b   1.000
_cell.length_c   1.000
_cell.angle_alpha   90.00
_cell.angle_beta   90.00
_cell.angle_gamma   90.00
#
_symmetry.space_group_name_H-M   'P 1'
#
loop_
_entity.id
_entity.type
_entity.pdbx_description
1 polymer ?
#
loop_
_entity_poly.entity_id
_entity_poly.type
_entity_poly.pdbx_seq_one_letter_code
_entity_poly.pdbx_strand_id
1 'polypeptide(L)' 'MEKTMEKIVALAKARGFVYPGSEIYGGLANTWDYGNLGVE' A
#
# COMPACT_ATOMS: atom_id res chain seq x y z
N MET A 1 -16.66 -13.55 6.64
CA MET A 1 -15.71 -13.02 5.64
C MET A 1 -14.30 -13.17 6.21
N GLU A 2 -13.43 -13.92 5.56
CA GLU A 2 -12.05 -14.10 5.99
C GLU A 2 -11.25 -12.80 5.82
N LYS A 3 -10.54 -12.38 6.88
CA LYS A 3 -9.68 -11.19 6.90
C LYS A 3 -8.23 -11.66 6.69
N THR A 4 -7.67 -11.39 5.52
CA THR A 4 -6.29 -11.73 5.16
C THR A 4 -5.46 -10.47 4.97
N MET A 5 -4.14 -10.59 5.11
CA MET A 5 -3.26 -9.44 4.89
C MET A 5 -3.32 -8.95 3.44
N GLU A 6 -3.45 -9.85 2.45
CA GLU A 6 -3.66 -9.48 1.05
C GLU A 6 -4.88 -8.58 0.83
N LYS A 7 -6.00 -8.88 1.50
CA LYS A 7 -7.21 -8.04 1.41
C LYS A 7 -6.99 -6.66 2.01
N ILE A 8 -6.21 -6.56 3.09
CA ILE A 8 -5.87 -5.28 3.71
C ILE A 8 -4.96 -4.47 2.79
N VAL A 9 -3.90 -5.09 2.24
CA VAL A 9 -2.98 -4.44 1.29
C VAL A 9 -3.72 -3.94 0.05
N ALA A 10 -4.60 -4.78 -0.53
CA ALA A 10 -5.39 -4.40 -1.69
C ALA A 10 -6.30 -3.20 -1.40
N LEU A 11 -6.96 -3.19 -0.23
CA LEU A 11 -7.80 -2.07 0.18
C LEU A 11 -6.99 -0.78 0.40
N ALA A 12 -5.86 -0.88 1.09
CA ALA A 12 -5.02 0.27 1.43
C ALA A 12 -4.45 0.94 0.16
N LYS A 13 -4.03 0.14 -0.83
CA LYS A 13 -3.61 0.63 -2.14
C LYS A 13 -4.78 1.24 -2.92
N ALA A 14 -5.92 0.56 -2.99
CA ALA A 14 -7.09 1.03 -3.75
C ALA A 14 -7.70 2.33 -3.21
N ARG A 15 -7.52 2.59 -1.91
CA ARG A 15 -8.03 3.81 -1.25
C ARG A 15 -6.97 4.92 -1.12
N GLY A 16 -5.72 4.64 -1.50
CA GLY A 16 -4.65 5.62 -1.43
C GLY A 16 -4.14 5.93 -0.02
N PHE A 17 -4.06 4.90 0.84
CA PHE A 17 -3.38 4.98 2.13
C PHE A 17 -1.88 4.72 1.99
N VAL A 18 -1.50 3.61 1.38
CA VAL A 18 -0.09 3.20 1.27
C VAL A 18 0.16 2.48 -0.05
N TYR A 19 1.34 2.72 -0.61
CA TYR A 19 1.85 2.10 -1.83
C TYR A 19 3.21 1.44 -1.57
N PRO A 20 3.56 0.35 -2.27
CA PRO A 20 4.92 -0.17 -2.29
C PRO A 20 5.91 0.89 -2.81
N GLY A 21 7.02 1.08 -2.10
CA GLY A 21 8.04 2.04 -2.52
C GLY A 21 8.63 1.68 -3.88
N SER A 22 8.84 2.68 -4.73
CA SER A 22 9.42 2.53 -6.07
C SER A 22 8.65 1.56 -6.99
N GLU A 23 7.32 1.42 -6.84
CA GLU A 23 6.51 0.46 -7.60
C GLU A 23 6.70 0.56 -9.13
N ILE A 24 6.76 1.79 -9.67
CA ILE A 24 6.95 2.02 -11.12
C ILE A 24 8.36 1.66 -11.61
N TYR A 25 9.30 1.44 -10.70
CA TYR A 25 10.70 1.06 -10.98
C TYR A 25 11.01 -0.39 -10.57
N GLY A 26 10.00 -1.22 -10.32
CA GLY A 26 10.18 -2.62 -9.93
C GLY A 26 10.20 -2.89 -8.42
N GLY A 27 9.92 -1.86 -7.61
CA GLY A 27 9.81 -1.97 -6.16
C GLY A 27 11.15 -1.87 -5.43
N LEU A 28 11.10 -1.30 -4.23
CA LEU A 28 12.21 -1.28 -3.29
C LEU A 28 11.78 -1.97 -2.00
N ALA A 29 12.42 -3.10 -1.69
CA ALA A 29 12.08 -3.91 -0.53
C ALA A 29 12.16 -3.07 0.76
N ASN A 30 11.22 -3.31 1.68
CA ASN A 30 11.13 -2.63 2.97
C ASN A 30 10.94 -1.11 2.88
N THR A 31 10.32 -0.61 1.80
CA THR A 31 9.95 0.81 1.66
C THR A 31 8.50 0.96 1.21
N TRP A 32 7.88 2.05 1.64
CA TRP A 32 6.48 2.37 1.38
C TRP A 32 6.29 3.87 1.21
N ASP A 33 5.42 4.24 0.29
CA ASP A 33 4.99 5.61 0.05
C ASP A 33 3.58 5.80 0.61
N TYR A 34 3.38 6.80 1.48
CA TYR A 34 2.06 7.11 2.02
C TYR A 34 1.30 8.03 1.06
N GLY A 35 0.05 7.67 0.76
CA GLY A 35 -0.87 8.50 -0.02
C GLY A 35 -1.58 9.54 0.85
N ASN A 36 -2.44 10.36 0.23
CA ASN A 36 -3.13 11.46 0.91
C ASN A 36 -3.89 11.03 2.18
N LEU A 37 -4.52 9.85 2.17
CA LEU A 37 -5.26 9.34 3.34
C LEU A 37 -4.36 8.65 4.37
N GLY A 38 -3.11 8.34 4.02
CA GLY A 38 -2.16 7.67 4.91
C GLY A 38 -1.27 8.61 5.71
N VAL A 39 -1.35 9.92 5.45
CA VAL A 39 -0.54 10.95 6.11
C VAL A 39 -1.33 11.82 7.10
N GLU A 40 -2.65 11.61 7.19
CA GLU A 40 -3.53 12.23 8.20
C GLU A 40 -3.46 11.53 9.56
#